data_AF-A0A7S0LNX0-F1
#
_entry.id   AF-A0A7S0LNX0-F1
#
_cell.length_a   1.000
_cell.length_b   1.000
_cell.length_c   1.000
_cell.angle_alpha   90.00
_cell.angle_beta   90.00
_cell.angle_gamma   90.00
#
_symmetry.space_group_name_H-M   'P 1'
#
loop_
_entity.id
_entity.type
_entity.pdbx_description
1 polymer ?
#
loop_
_entity_poly.entity_id
_entity_poly.type
_entity_poly.pdbx_seq_one_letter_code
_entity_poly.pdbx_strand_id
1 'polypeptide(L)'
;DVLLLDEPTNHLDLHAVLWLQDYLDSWGGTLVVVSHARSFLNAVVSDILHFQNKAITRFKGDYDYFEGARSESLRDNERQREAQEKTRQHMQQFIDKFRSNSKRAAMVQSRIKALGRMETVAEILSDPSLSFAFPDPESLSAPVLQIVDVAFGYAKDGPSLFSHVDLGLDLQSRVALVGPNGIGKTTLLKLVIGDLEPTHGEVHRHSRLRLGRFTQH
;
A
#
# COMPACT_ATOMS: atom_id res chain seq x y z
N ASP A 1 -29.32 13.63 -3.47
CA ASP A 1 -28.46 13.26 -4.62
C ASP A 1 -27.27 12.44 -4.15
N VAL A 2 -26.81 11.50 -4.99
CA VAL A 2 -25.71 10.57 -4.70
C VAL A 2 -24.64 10.75 -5.77
N LEU A 3 -23.38 10.97 -5.36
CA LEU A 3 -22.22 11.04 -6.23
C LEU A 3 -21.41 9.73 -6.10
N LEU A 4 -21.08 9.11 -7.24
CA LEU A 4 -20.26 7.89 -7.30
C LEU A 4 -18.93 8.23 -7.98
N LEU A 5 -17.81 7.91 -7.33
CA LEU A 5 -16.46 8.14 -7.84
C LEU A 5 -15.66 6.83 -7.82
N ASP A 6 -15.05 6.48 -8.95
CA ASP A 6 -14.18 5.31 -9.08
C ASP A 6 -12.74 5.76 -9.33
N GLU A 7 -11.87 5.52 -8.35
CA GLU A 7 -10.47 5.95 -8.30
C GLU A 7 -10.21 7.41 -8.73
N PRO A 8 -10.86 8.40 -8.09
CA PRO A 8 -10.84 9.78 -8.57
C PRO A 8 -9.48 10.48 -8.40
N THR A 9 -8.56 9.90 -7.63
CA THR A 9 -7.21 10.43 -7.44
C THR A 9 -6.22 9.97 -8.51
N ASN A 10 -6.60 9.01 -9.36
CA ASN A 10 -5.73 8.52 -10.42
C ASN A 10 -5.41 9.65 -11.41
N HIS A 11 -4.13 9.74 -11.78
CA HIS A 11 -3.59 10.73 -12.72
C HIS A 11 -3.68 12.21 -12.27
N LEU A 12 -4.14 12.47 -11.06
CA LEU A 12 -4.11 13.81 -10.47
C LEU A 12 -2.73 14.08 -9.85
N ASP A 13 -2.25 15.31 -10.01
CA ASP A 13 -1.13 15.79 -9.22
C ASP A 13 -1.55 16.08 -7.78
N LEU A 14 -0.57 16.26 -6.89
CA LEU A 14 -0.83 16.47 -5.47
C LEU A 14 -1.75 17.67 -5.20
N HIS A 15 -1.62 18.77 -5.95
CA HIS A 15 -2.46 19.95 -5.75
C HIS A 15 -3.91 19.68 -6.15
N ALA A 16 -4.12 18.99 -7.27
CA ALA A 16 -5.45 18.58 -7.72
C ALA A 16 -6.10 17.58 -6.74
N VAL A 17 -5.33 16.65 -6.17
CA VAL A 17 -5.83 15.73 -5.12
C VAL A 17 -6.27 16.50 -3.88
N LEU A 18 -5.46 17.44 -3.38
CA LEU A 18 -5.80 18.24 -2.20
C LEU A 18 -7.04 19.10 -2.44
N TRP A 19 -7.13 19.76 -3.60
CA TRP A 19 -8.32 20.52 -3.97
C TRP A 19 -9.58 19.64 -4.04
N LEU A 20 -9.45 18.44 -4.59
CA LEU A 20 -10.58 17.49 -4.67
C LEU A 20 -11.02 17.03 -3.28
N GLN A 21 -10.07 16.80 -2.36
CA GLN A 21 -10.41 16.47 -0.96
C GLN A 21 -11.24 17.59 -0.33
N ASP A 22 -10.76 18.84 -0.39
CA ASP A 22 -11.47 20.00 0.17
C ASP A 22 -12.86 20.17 -0.45
N TYR A 23 -12.96 19.97 -1.77
CA TYR A 23 -14.23 20.07 -2.49
C TYR A 23 -15.22 18.99 -2.01
N LEU A 24 -14.78 17.74 -1.88
CA LEU A 24 -15.63 16.62 -1.49
C LEU A 24 -15.98 16.63 -0.01
N ASP A 25 -15.12 17.14 0.87
CA ASP A 25 -15.42 17.30 2.30
C ASP A 25 -16.59 18.28 2.51
N SER A 26 -16.67 19.34 1.71
CA SER A 26 -17.78 20.30 1.74
C SER A 26 -19.04 19.84 1.00
N TRP A 27 -19.06 18.62 0.44
CA TRP A 27 -20.18 18.13 -0.36
C TRP A 27 -21.41 17.83 0.51
N GLY A 28 -22.52 18.52 0.24
CA GLY A 28 -23.77 18.36 1.01
C GLY A 28 -24.61 17.12 0.69
N GLY A 29 -24.21 16.31 -0.29
CA GLY A 29 -24.94 15.12 -0.73
C GLY A 29 -24.34 13.81 -0.21
N THR A 30 -24.90 12.67 -0.62
CA THR A 30 -24.28 11.37 -0.35
C THR A 30 -23.14 11.12 -1.34
N LEU A 31 -22.01 10.63 -0.84
CA LEU A 31 -20.82 10.32 -1.63
C LEU A 31 -20.46 8.84 -1.46
N VAL A 32 -20.17 8.16 -2.56
CA VAL A 32 -19.59 6.81 -2.57
C VAL A 32 -18.32 6.87 -3.40
N VAL A 33 -17.18 6.56 -2.77
CA VAL A 33 -15.87 6.56 -3.42
C VAL A 33 -15.24 5.19 -3.34
N VAL A 34 -14.74 4.71 -4.47
CA VAL A 34 -13.77 3.61 -4.54
C VAL A 34 -12.38 4.23 -4.63
N SER A 35 -11.50 3.94 -3.68
CA SER A 35 -10.10 4.34 -3.78
C SER A 35 -9.17 3.44 -2.96
N HIS A 36 -7.92 3.31 -3.42
CA HIS A 36 -6.82 2.76 -2.65
C HIS A 36 -6.01 3.80 -1.85
N ALA A 37 -6.28 5.09 -2.02
CA ALA A 37 -5.54 6.17 -1.36
C ALA A 37 -6.02 6.41 0.08
N ARG A 38 -5.31 5.83 1.06
CA ARG A 38 -5.67 5.89 2.50
C ARG A 38 -5.87 7.32 3.03
N SER A 39 -4.92 8.22 2.74
CA SER A 39 -5.00 9.61 3.20
C SER A 39 -6.19 10.36 2.59
N PHE A 40 -6.54 10.06 1.34
CA PHE A 40 -7.72 10.62 0.69
C PHE A 40 -9.01 10.10 1.32
N LEU A 41 -9.11 8.78 1.57
CA LEU A 41 -10.28 8.21 2.25
C LEU A 41 -10.45 8.82 3.64
N ASN A 42 -9.38 8.88 4.45
CA ASN A 42 -9.43 9.49 5.77
C ASN A 42 -9.88 10.96 5.76
N ALA A 43 -9.62 11.69 4.69
CA ALA A 43 -10.02 13.10 4.57
C ALA A 43 -11.49 13.28 4.17
N VAL A 44 -12.09 12.33 3.43
CA VAL A 44 -13.35 12.56 2.69
C VAL A 44 -14.50 11.66 3.17
N VAL A 45 -14.24 10.51 3.77
CA VAL A 45 -15.29 9.50 4.08
C VAL A 45 -15.58 9.38 5.58
N SER A 46 -16.84 9.12 5.92
CA SER A 46 -17.30 8.86 7.29
C SER A 46 -17.45 7.39 7.64
N ASP A 47 -17.51 6.53 6.63
CA ASP A 47 -17.78 5.10 6.74
C ASP A 47 -16.99 4.35 5.68
N ILE A 48 -16.52 3.15 6.03
CA ILE A 48 -15.84 2.23 5.12
C ILE A 48 -16.74 1.05 4.79
N LEU A 49 -16.94 0.79 3.50
CA LEU A 49 -17.58 -0.41 2.99
C LEU A 49 -16.49 -1.39 2.55
N HIS A 50 -16.18 -2.38 3.38
CA HIS A 50 -15.17 -3.37 3.07
C HIS A 50 -15.77 -4.53 2.27
N PHE A 51 -15.34 -4.69 1.03
CA PHE A 51 -15.74 -5.78 0.15
C PHE A 51 -14.74 -6.94 0.25
N GLN A 52 -15.15 -8.04 0.88
CA GLN A 52 -14.32 -9.23 1.03
C GLN A 52 -15.18 -10.50 0.93
N ASN A 53 -14.66 -11.57 0.31
CA ASN A 53 -15.36 -12.85 0.19
C ASN A 53 -16.78 -12.74 -0.41
N LYS A 54 -16.96 -11.84 -1.38
CA LYS A 54 -18.25 -11.53 -2.03
C LYS A 54 -19.31 -10.97 -1.07
N ALA A 55 -18.90 -10.43 0.07
CA ALA A 55 -19.76 -9.77 1.05
C ALA A 55 -19.26 -8.34 1.33
N ILE A 56 -20.19 -7.46 1.73
CA ILE A 56 -19.89 -6.09 2.13
C ILE A 56 -20.16 -5.95 3.63
N THR A 57 -19.15 -5.50 4.37
CA THR A 57 -19.28 -5.15 5.78
C THR A 57 -19.03 -3.66 5.94
N ARG A 58 -19.96 -2.96 6.63
CA ARG A 58 -19.84 -1.53 6.92
C ARG A 58 -19.13 -1.31 8.25
N PHE A 59 -18.16 -0.40 8.25
CA PHE A 59 -17.48 0.12 9.42
C PHE A 59 -17.75 1.62 9.53
N LYS A 60 -18.15 2.09 10.71
CA LYS A 60 -18.37 3.51 10.97
C LYS A 60 -17.08 4.12 11.49
N GLY A 61 -16.52 5.09 10.78
CA GLY A 61 -15.20 5.65 11.04
C GLY A 61 -14.39 5.79 9.76
N ASP A 62 -13.20 6.35 9.91
CA ASP A 62 -12.23 6.52 8.83
C ASP A 62 -11.52 5.20 8.45
N TYR A 63 -10.60 5.28 7.50
CA TYR A 63 -9.84 4.12 7.03
C TYR A 63 -8.90 3.57 8.12
N ASP A 64 -8.31 4.43 8.94
CA ASP A 64 -7.40 4.02 10.02
C ASP A 64 -8.14 3.23 11.11
N TYR A 65 -9.34 3.66 11.49
CA TYR A 65 -10.22 2.93 12.39
C TYR A 65 -10.59 1.55 11.81
N PHE A 66 -10.96 1.51 10.53
CA PHE A 66 -11.27 0.25 9.84
C PHE A 66 -10.08 -0.72 9.87
N GLU A 67 -8.87 -0.27 9.54
CA GLU A 67 -7.66 -1.11 9.57
C GLU A 67 -7.38 -1.63 10.99
N GLY A 68 -7.55 -0.78 12.00
CA GLY A 68 -7.41 -1.17 13.41
C GLY A 68 -8.40 -2.25 13.82
N ALA A 69 -9.69 -2.03 13.57
CA ALA A 69 -10.77 -2.98 13.88
C ALA A 69 -10.60 -4.32 13.13
N ARG A 70 -10.14 -4.27 11.88
CA ARG A 70 -9.82 -5.45 11.06
C ARG A 70 -8.64 -6.21 11.66
N SER A 71 -7.56 -5.52 12.01
CA SER A 71 -6.37 -6.14 12.61
C SER A 71 -6.68 -6.83 13.94
N GLU A 72 -7.50 -6.20 14.78
CA GLU A 72 -7.95 -6.79 16.05
C GLU A 72 -8.80 -8.05 15.81
N SER A 73 -9.77 -7.97 14.91
CA SER A 73 -10.63 -9.11 14.55
C SER A 73 -9.83 -10.30 14.02
N LEU A 74 -8.79 -10.04 13.21
CA LEU A 74 -7.87 -11.07 12.72
C LEU A 74 -7.08 -11.72 13.86
N ARG A 75 -6.54 -10.93 14.79
CA ARG A 75 -5.79 -11.43 15.95
C ARG A 75 -6.66 -12.28 16.87
N ASP A 76 -7.90 -11.88 17.08
CA ASP A 76 -8.83 -12.61 17.94
C ASP A 76 -9.31 -13.91 17.27
N ASN A 77 -9.55 -13.89 15.95
CA ASN A 77 -9.83 -15.10 15.18
C ASN A 77 -8.67 -16.10 15.26
N GLU A 78 -7.43 -15.64 15.09
CA GLU A 78 -6.24 -16.49 15.17
C GLU A 78 -6.08 -17.10 16.57
N ARG A 79 -6.22 -16.29 17.64
CA ARG A 79 -6.16 -16.80 19.02
C ARG A 79 -7.24 -17.85 19.31
N GLN A 80 -8.47 -17.62 18.84
CA GLN A 80 -9.56 -18.58 19.00
C GLN A 80 -9.27 -19.89 18.25
N ARG A 81 -8.73 -19.80 17.04
CA ARG A 81 -8.31 -20.97 16.24
C ARG A 81 -7.21 -21.74 16.92
N GLU A 82 -6.15 -21.08 17.36
CA GLU A 82 -5.05 -21.72 18.10
C GLU A 82 -5.54 -22.42 19.38
N ALA A 83 -6.41 -21.76 20.16
CA ALA A 83 -6.95 -22.32 21.40
C ALA A 83 -7.85 -23.54 21.12
N GLN A 84 -8.66 -23.46 20.08
CA GLN A 84 -9.52 -24.56 19.65
C GLN A 84 -8.66 -25.73 19.15
N GLU A 85 -7.64 -25.46 18.36
CA GLU A 85 -6.75 -26.49 17.80
C GLU A 85 -5.96 -27.19 18.92
N LYS A 86 -5.42 -26.45 19.89
CA LYS A 86 -4.78 -27.03 21.10
C LYS A 86 -5.76 -27.94 21.87
N THR A 87 -7.01 -27.50 22.00
CA THR A 87 -8.05 -28.28 22.69
C THR A 87 -8.38 -29.56 21.92
N ARG A 88 -8.50 -29.47 20.58
CA ARG A 88 -8.74 -30.62 19.70
C ARG A 88 -7.57 -31.61 19.77
N GLN A 89 -6.34 -31.12 19.67
CA GLN A 89 -5.12 -31.94 19.78
C GLN A 89 -5.03 -32.66 21.12
N HIS A 90 -5.29 -31.97 22.24
CA HIS A 90 -5.26 -32.59 23.56
C HIS A 90 -6.33 -33.68 23.72
N MET A 91 -7.54 -33.45 23.22
CA MET A 91 -8.58 -34.49 23.20
C MET A 91 -8.20 -35.68 22.31
N GLN A 92 -7.61 -35.42 21.14
CA GLN A 92 -7.17 -36.45 20.20
C GLN A 92 -6.06 -37.32 20.83
N GLN A 93 -5.05 -36.70 21.44
CA GLN A 93 -3.98 -37.40 22.16
C GLN A 93 -4.55 -38.29 23.30
N PHE A 94 -5.56 -37.81 24.03
CA PHE A 94 -6.21 -38.62 25.06
C PHE A 94 -6.92 -39.85 24.45
N ILE A 95 -7.67 -39.63 23.36
CA ILE A 95 -8.39 -40.71 22.66
C ILE A 95 -7.40 -41.76 22.18
N ASP A 96 -6.31 -41.33 21.52
CA ASP A 96 -5.32 -42.24 20.95
C ASP A 96 -4.59 -43.03 22.05
N LYS A 97 -4.21 -42.36 23.15
CA LYS A 97 -3.52 -43.00 24.28
C LYS A 97 -4.39 -44.01 25.03
N PHE A 98 -5.69 -43.78 25.14
CA PHE A 98 -6.59 -44.59 25.97
C PHE A 98 -7.63 -45.39 25.17
N ARG A 99 -7.49 -45.47 23.84
CA ARG A 99 -8.44 -46.12 22.93
C ARG A 99 -8.74 -47.57 23.28
N SER A 100 -7.73 -48.31 23.74
CA SER A 100 -7.81 -49.73 24.10
C SER A 100 -8.01 -49.98 25.61
N ASN A 101 -8.12 -48.92 26.43
CA ASN A 101 -8.24 -49.06 27.87
C ASN A 101 -9.72 -49.20 28.29
N SER A 102 -10.12 -50.42 28.64
CA SER A 102 -11.50 -50.75 29.02
C SER A 102 -12.03 -49.93 30.21
N LYS A 103 -11.19 -49.57 31.18
CA LYS A 103 -11.58 -48.75 32.35
C LYS A 103 -11.86 -47.29 32.00
N ARG A 104 -11.40 -46.81 30.85
CA ARG A 104 -11.57 -45.40 30.41
C ARG A 104 -12.46 -45.26 29.17
N ALA A 105 -13.12 -46.33 28.73
CA ALA A 105 -13.95 -46.35 27.52
C ALA A 105 -15.02 -45.25 27.51
N ALA A 106 -15.74 -45.03 28.61
CA ALA A 106 -16.76 -43.98 28.71
C ALA A 106 -16.17 -42.56 28.52
N MET A 107 -14.97 -42.30 29.05
CA MET A 107 -14.27 -41.01 28.89
C MET A 107 -13.75 -40.80 27.47
N VAL A 108 -13.31 -41.86 26.79
CA VAL A 108 -12.89 -41.80 25.38
C VAL A 108 -14.10 -41.50 24.48
N GLN A 109 -15.21 -42.20 24.68
CA GLN A 109 -16.44 -41.98 23.90
C GLN A 109 -17.01 -40.57 24.09
N SER A 110 -16.95 -40.03 25.30
CA SER A 110 -17.35 -38.64 25.58
C SER A 110 -16.52 -37.63 24.77
N ARG A 111 -15.19 -37.79 24.74
CA ARG A 111 -14.29 -36.90 23.98
C ARG A 111 -14.45 -37.04 22.46
N ILE A 112 -14.68 -38.26 21.94
CA ILE A 112 -15.01 -38.48 20.53
C ILE A 112 -16.27 -37.69 20.15
N LYS A 113 -17.31 -37.78 20.97
CA LYS A 113 -18.56 -37.04 20.75
C LYS A 113 -18.36 -35.53 20.88
N ALA A 114 -17.53 -35.07 21.80
CA ALA A 114 -17.18 -33.66 21.95
C ALA A 114 -16.45 -33.12 20.72
N LEU A 115 -15.43 -33.83 20.22
CA LEU A 115 -14.71 -33.48 18.98
C LEU A 115 -15.64 -33.39 17.77
N GLY A 116 -16.59 -34.35 17.64
CA GLY A 116 -17.56 -34.36 16.54
C GLY A 116 -18.59 -33.22 16.59
N ARG A 117 -18.75 -32.57 17.75
CA ARG A 117 -19.64 -31.40 17.94
C ARG A 117 -18.92 -30.07 17.87
N MET A 118 -17.59 -30.06 17.79
CA MET A 118 -16.82 -28.82 17.71
C MET A 118 -16.93 -28.22 16.31
N GLU A 119 -17.62 -27.08 16.21
CA GLU A 119 -17.69 -26.26 15.00
C GLU A 119 -16.32 -25.66 14.68
N THR A 120 -15.92 -25.67 13.42
CA THR A 120 -14.65 -25.08 12.99
C THR A 120 -14.76 -23.55 12.98
N VAL A 121 -13.85 -22.86 13.66
CA VAL A 121 -13.75 -21.40 13.55
C VAL A 121 -13.33 -21.04 12.11
N ALA A 122 -14.22 -20.33 11.39
CA ALA A 122 -13.98 -19.90 10.02
C ALA A 122 -12.72 -19.04 9.91
N GLU A 123 -11.93 -19.27 8.86
CA GLU A 123 -10.71 -18.50 8.58
C GLU A 123 -11.08 -17.15 7.99
N ILE A 124 -10.58 -16.07 8.61
CA ILE A 124 -10.61 -14.77 7.97
C ILE A 124 -9.37 -14.69 7.08
N LEU A 125 -9.56 -14.73 5.77
CA LEU A 125 -8.47 -14.58 4.81
C LEU A 125 -7.81 -13.22 4.99
N SER A 126 -6.49 -13.21 5.21
CA SER A 126 -5.68 -12.00 5.07
C SER A 126 -5.44 -11.73 3.60
N ASP A 127 -5.36 -10.46 3.22
CA ASP A 127 -4.78 -10.12 1.93
C ASP A 127 -3.31 -10.58 1.93
N PRO A 128 -2.81 -11.14 0.81
CA PRO A 128 -1.43 -11.57 0.72
C PRO A 128 -0.50 -10.38 0.96
N SER A 129 0.44 -10.52 1.91
CA SER A 129 1.49 -9.51 2.11
C SER A 129 2.50 -9.62 0.98
N LEU A 130 2.40 -8.72 0.00
CA LEU A 130 3.44 -8.54 -1.00
C LEU A 130 4.63 -7.84 -0.33
N SER A 131 5.66 -8.61 0.02
CA SER A 131 6.95 -8.05 0.42
C SER A 131 7.77 -7.76 -0.83
N PHE A 132 8.11 -6.50 -1.04
CA PHE A 132 9.00 -6.06 -2.10
C PHE A 132 10.23 -5.42 -1.48
N ALA A 133 11.41 -5.97 -1.77
CA ALA A 133 12.68 -5.44 -1.30
C ALA A 133 13.52 -5.02 -2.50
N PHE A 134 14.11 -3.83 -2.41
CA PHE A 134 15.18 -3.43 -3.32
C PHE A 134 16.51 -4.00 -2.81
N PRO A 135 17.41 -4.47 -3.68
CA PRO A 135 18.73 -4.89 -3.27
C PRO A 135 19.54 -3.70 -2.74
N ASP A 136 20.41 -3.95 -1.77
CA ASP A 136 21.31 -2.90 -1.25
C ASP A 136 22.26 -2.42 -2.37
N PRO A 137 22.41 -1.09 -2.54
CA PRO A 137 23.29 -0.55 -3.56
C PRO A 137 24.77 -0.72 -3.18
N GLU A 138 25.64 -0.81 -4.20
CA GLU A 138 27.08 -0.68 -3.99
C GLU A 138 27.44 0.72 -3.48
N SER A 139 28.52 0.83 -2.70
CA SER A 139 29.03 2.13 -2.26
C SER A 139 29.60 2.92 -3.45
N LEU A 140 29.11 4.15 -3.59
CA LEU A 140 29.54 5.15 -4.57
C LEU A 140 30.11 6.36 -3.85
N SER A 141 31.22 6.90 -4.36
CA SER A 141 31.74 8.18 -3.93
C SER A 141 30.87 9.33 -4.44
N ALA A 142 30.78 10.41 -3.68
CA ALA A 142 30.15 11.64 -4.13
C ALA A 142 30.98 12.32 -5.26
N PRO A 143 30.34 13.08 -6.17
CA PRO A 143 28.89 13.26 -6.32
C PRO A 143 28.23 12.07 -7.03
N VAL A 144 27.04 11.66 -6.57
CA VAL A 144 26.30 10.55 -7.20
C VAL A 144 25.57 11.04 -8.45
N LEU A 145 24.80 12.12 -8.30
CA LEU A 145 24.13 12.82 -9.38
C LEU A 145 24.23 14.33 -9.12
N GLN A 146 24.58 15.12 -10.12
CA GLN A 146 24.60 16.57 -10.03
C GLN A 146 24.08 17.19 -11.33
N ILE A 147 23.14 18.10 -11.22
CA ILE A 147 22.63 18.96 -12.28
C ILE A 147 23.22 20.34 -11.99
N VAL A 148 23.88 20.95 -12.98
CA VAL A 148 24.51 22.26 -12.85
C VAL A 148 24.02 23.16 -13.98
N ASP A 149 23.39 24.26 -13.59
CA ASP A 149 22.90 25.32 -14.48
C ASP A 149 22.07 24.81 -15.68
N VAL A 150 21.25 23.77 -15.48
CA VAL A 150 20.55 23.15 -16.60
C VAL A 150 19.38 24.02 -17.08
N ALA A 151 19.34 24.24 -18.39
CA ALA A 151 18.16 24.71 -19.10
C ALA A 151 17.72 23.67 -20.13
N PHE A 152 16.42 23.61 -20.39
CA PHE A 152 15.85 22.69 -21.38
C PHE A 152 14.54 23.22 -21.95
N GLY A 153 14.34 23.04 -23.26
CA GLY A 153 13.09 23.24 -23.96
C GLY A 153 12.96 22.24 -25.11
N TYR A 154 11.74 21.79 -25.42
CA TYR A 154 11.52 20.78 -26.47
C TYR A 154 11.72 21.32 -27.89
N ALA A 155 11.38 22.59 -28.12
CA ALA A 155 11.60 23.27 -29.38
C ALA A 155 12.82 24.18 -29.25
N LYS A 156 13.68 24.20 -30.28
CA LYS A 156 14.92 25.01 -30.29
C LYS A 156 14.66 26.51 -30.09
N ASP A 157 13.55 27.01 -30.63
CA ASP A 157 13.11 28.41 -30.51
C ASP A 157 11.84 28.56 -29.65
N GLY A 158 11.50 27.52 -28.88
CA GLY A 158 10.31 27.52 -28.02
C GLY A 158 10.58 28.04 -26.62
N PRO A 159 9.53 28.16 -25.79
CA PRO A 159 9.71 28.50 -24.39
C PRO A 159 10.54 27.43 -23.68
N SER A 160 11.53 27.86 -22.89
CA SER A 160 12.28 26.98 -21.99
C SER A 160 11.33 26.43 -20.94
N LEU A 161 11.34 25.10 -20.77
CA LEU A 161 10.63 24.41 -19.70
C LEU A 161 11.39 24.55 -18.37
N PHE A 162 12.72 24.51 -18.43
CA PHE A 162 13.62 24.69 -17.31
C PHE A 162 14.65 25.77 -17.62
N SER A 163 15.02 26.53 -16.60
CA SER A 163 16.07 27.56 -16.66
C SER A 163 16.83 27.56 -15.32
N HIS A 164 18.16 27.51 -15.38
CA HIS A 164 19.05 27.59 -14.21
C HIS A 164 18.71 26.58 -13.10
N VAL A 165 18.57 25.30 -13.48
CA VAL A 165 18.28 24.22 -12.52
C VAL A 165 19.58 23.64 -11.97
N ASP A 166 19.76 23.78 -10.66
CA ASP A 166 20.84 23.15 -9.89
C ASP A 166 20.27 22.11 -8.91
N LEU A 167 20.79 20.89 -8.93
CA LEU A 167 20.36 19.80 -8.05
C LEU A 167 21.51 18.83 -7.77
N GLY A 168 21.80 18.57 -6.50
CA GLY A 168 22.71 17.50 -6.10
C GLY A 168 21.96 16.37 -5.37
N LEU A 169 22.25 15.12 -5.72
CA LEU A 169 21.77 13.94 -4.99
C LEU A 169 22.94 13.11 -4.48
N ASP A 170 22.77 12.56 -3.29
CA ASP A 170 23.66 11.58 -2.66
C ASP A 170 22.97 10.21 -2.50
N LEU A 171 23.67 9.21 -1.96
CA LEU A 171 23.13 7.87 -1.75
C LEU A 171 22.04 7.78 -0.66
N GLN A 172 21.91 8.78 0.19
CA GLN A 172 20.94 8.81 1.29
C GLN A 172 19.73 9.70 0.98
N SER A 173 19.76 10.39 -0.16
CA SER A 173 18.76 11.35 -0.59
C SER A 173 17.41 10.68 -0.81
N ARG A 174 16.38 11.24 -0.18
CA ARG A 174 14.98 10.90 -0.42
C ARG A 174 14.29 12.15 -0.96
N VAL A 175 14.05 12.17 -2.27
CA VAL A 175 13.55 13.37 -2.97
C VAL A 175 12.19 13.09 -3.59
N ALA A 176 11.25 14.00 -3.36
CA ALA A 176 9.94 14.00 -4.00
C ALA A 176 9.87 15.16 -5.00
N LEU A 177 9.51 14.86 -6.25
CA LEU A 177 9.23 15.88 -7.27
C LEU A 177 7.74 16.19 -7.28
N VAL A 178 7.37 17.38 -6.84
CA VAL A 178 5.98 17.85 -6.77
C VAL A 178 5.75 19.01 -7.74
N GLY A 179 4.51 19.15 -8.20
CA GLY A 179 4.08 20.25 -9.06
C GLY A 179 2.91 19.83 -9.95
N PRO A 180 2.28 20.79 -10.65
CA PRO A 180 1.13 20.50 -11.50
C PRO A 180 1.44 19.54 -12.66
N ASN A 181 0.41 18.93 -13.23
CA ASN A 181 0.55 18.20 -14.49
C ASN A 181 1.01 19.16 -15.62
N GLY A 182 1.93 18.69 -16.46
CA GLY A 182 2.52 19.48 -17.54
C GLY A 182 3.69 20.39 -17.16
N ILE A 183 4.03 20.55 -15.87
CA ILE A 183 5.15 21.42 -15.43
C ILE A 183 6.55 20.87 -15.78
N GLY A 184 6.65 19.64 -16.28
CA GLY A 184 7.91 19.05 -16.69
C GLY A 184 8.49 17.97 -15.78
N LYS A 185 7.80 17.50 -14.73
CA LYS A 185 8.31 16.45 -13.81
C LYS A 185 8.93 15.24 -14.54
N THR A 186 8.21 14.68 -15.51
CA THR A 186 8.68 13.56 -16.34
C THR A 186 9.87 13.96 -17.21
N THR A 187 9.91 15.18 -17.71
CA THR A 187 11.02 15.73 -18.50
C THR A 187 12.28 15.86 -17.65
N LEU A 188 12.18 16.32 -16.41
CA LEU A 188 13.31 16.38 -15.48
C LEU A 188 13.87 14.98 -15.19
N LEU A 189 13.00 13.98 -14.96
CA LEU A 189 13.45 12.59 -14.79
C LEU A 189 14.17 12.05 -16.04
N LYS A 190 13.68 12.39 -17.24
CA LYS A 190 14.34 12.01 -18.50
C LYS A 190 15.73 12.66 -18.65
N LEU A 191 15.87 13.94 -18.25
CA LEU A 191 17.15 14.62 -18.20
C LEU A 191 18.10 13.94 -17.21
N VAL A 192 17.62 13.61 -16.00
CA VAL A 192 18.42 12.88 -15.00
C VAL A 192 18.88 11.53 -15.49
N ILE A 193 18.04 10.78 -16.20
CA ILE A 193 18.37 9.45 -16.71
C ILE A 193 19.29 9.50 -17.93
N GLY A 194 19.26 10.60 -18.69
CA GLY A 194 20.01 10.74 -19.94
C GLY A 194 19.22 10.40 -21.20
N ASP A 195 17.89 10.24 -21.09
CA ASP A 195 16.99 10.09 -22.25
C ASP A 195 16.86 11.40 -23.04
N LEU A 196 17.13 12.53 -22.39
CA LEU A 196 17.15 13.86 -22.98
C LEU A 196 18.47 14.54 -22.63
N GLU A 197 18.98 15.32 -23.57
CA GLU A 197 20.14 16.19 -23.35
C GLU A 197 19.66 17.60 -22.98
N PRO A 198 20.28 18.25 -21.98
CA PRO A 198 19.98 19.63 -21.66
C PRO A 198 20.37 20.54 -22.83
N THR A 199 19.64 21.64 -23.03
CA THR A 199 20.00 22.64 -24.06
C THR A 199 21.15 23.53 -23.62
N HIS A 200 21.31 23.71 -22.30
CA HIS A 200 22.42 24.41 -21.66
C HIS A 200 22.66 23.78 -20.27
N GLY A 201 23.87 23.91 -19.75
CA GLY A 201 24.29 23.29 -18.48
C GLY A 201 24.65 21.82 -18.63
N GLU A 202 24.94 21.16 -17.51
CA GLU A 202 25.46 19.79 -17.50
C GLU A 202 24.76 18.91 -16.45
N VAL A 203 24.60 17.63 -16.78
CA VAL A 203 24.13 16.59 -15.84
C VAL A 203 25.26 15.59 -15.62
N HIS A 204 25.94 15.72 -14.48
CA HIS A 204 26.96 14.79 -14.03
C HIS A 204 26.33 13.58 -13.32
N ARG A 205 26.77 12.39 -13.72
CA ARG A 205 26.37 11.11 -13.14
C ARG A 205 27.64 10.38 -12.75
N HIS A 206 27.67 9.80 -11.56
CA HIS A 206 28.79 8.93 -11.20
C HIS A 206 28.88 7.77 -12.21
N SER A 207 30.10 7.45 -12.67
CA SER A 207 30.32 6.49 -13.78
C SER A 207 29.78 5.07 -13.50
N ARG A 208 29.79 4.67 -12.22
CA ARG A 208 29.22 3.39 -11.75
C ARG A 208 27.75 3.46 -11.32
N LEU A 209 27.08 4.61 -11.51
CA LEU A 209 25.68 4.76 -11.12
C LEU A 209 24.78 3.88 -11.99
N ARG A 210 23.93 3.08 -11.34
CA ARG A 210 22.89 2.29 -12.01
C ARG A 210 21.52 2.89 -11.67
N LEU A 211 20.76 3.25 -12.69
CA LEU A 211 19.45 3.86 -12.53
C LEU A 211 18.35 2.81 -12.74
N GLY A 212 17.48 2.66 -11.74
CA GLY A 212 16.21 1.94 -11.89
C GLY A 212 15.10 2.94 -12.19
N ARG A 213 14.34 2.72 -13.27
CA ARG A 213 13.20 3.56 -13.65
C ARG A 213 11.93 2.73 -13.65
N PHE A 214 10.88 3.30 -13.07
CA PHE A 214 9.51 2.80 -13.15
C PHE A 214 8.63 3.88 -13.79
N THR A 215 7.81 3.51 -14.77
CA THR A 215 6.84 4.41 -15.40
C THR A 215 5.47 3.77 -15.41
N GLN A 216 4.43 4.59 -15.24
CA GLN A 216 3.03 4.12 -15.25
C GLN A 216 2.45 3.97 -16.67
N HIS A 217 3.27 4.11 -17.70
CA HIS A 217 2.99 3.83 -19.12
C HIS A 217 4.26 3.30 -19.78
#